data_AF-A0A1Q7TU12-F1
#
_entry.id   AF-A0A1Q7TU12-F1
#
_cell.length_a   1.000
_cell.length_b   1.000
_cell.length_c   1.000
_cell.angle_alpha   90.00
_cell.angle_beta   90.00
_cell.angle_gamma   90.00
#
_symmetry.space_group_name_H-M   'P 1'
#
loop_
_entity.id
_entity.type
_entity.pdbx_description
1 polymer ?
#
loop_
_entity_poly.entity_id
_entity_poly.type
_entity_poly.pdbx_seq_one_letter_code
_entity_poly.pdbx_strand_id
1 'polypeptide(L)' 'MELNHLDRILAQLTRPQLAGSGVPPAVEDDLESIGLSAYRTGRKELVQRVWGRKRPLLRSLEPDDDPIPPCA' A
#
# COMPACT_ATOMS: atom_id res chain seq x y z
N MET A 1 1.01 -11.66 9.24
CA MET A 1 -0.26 -11.03 8.84
C MET A 1 -0.02 -10.19 7.60
N GLU A 2 -0.68 -10.52 6.49
CA GLU A 2 -0.54 -9.85 5.19
C GLU A 2 -0.79 -8.33 5.26
N LEU A 3 -1.72 -7.90 6.12
CA LEU A 3 -2.03 -6.48 6.35
C LEU A 3 -0.82 -5.67 6.86
N ASN A 4 -0.07 -6.21 7.83
CA ASN A 4 1.13 -5.56 8.38
C ASN A 4 2.26 -5.46 7.35
N HIS A 5 2.30 -6.43 6.42
CA HIS A 5 3.25 -6.44 5.32
C HIS A 5 2.94 -5.30 4.33
N LEU A 6 1.69 -5.19 3.90
CA LEU A 6 1.23 -4.11 3.03
C LEU A 6 1.40 -2.72 3.67
N ASP A 7 1.16 -2.62 4.98
CA ASP A 7 1.33 -1.37 5.72
C ASP A 7 2.81 -0.92 5.75
N ARG A 8 3.74 -1.86 6.00
CA ARG A 8 5.18 -1.59 5.92
C ARG A 8 5.61 -1.10 4.54
N ILE A 9 5.15 -1.74 3.47
CA ILE A 9 5.45 -1.34 2.08
C ILE A 9 4.94 0.09 1.84
N LEU A 10 3.70 0.39 2.23
CA LEU A 10 3.11 1.72 2.11
C LEU A 10 3.88 2.77 2.90
N ALA A 11 4.26 2.48 4.15
CA ALA A 11 5.04 3.38 4.98
C ALA A 11 6.39 3.73 4.34
N GLN A 12 7.04 2.76 3.69
CA GLN A 12 8.30 3.00 2.98
C GLN A 12 8.10 3.79 1.68
N LEU A 13 7.06 3.47 0.90
CA LEU A 13 6.75 4.18 -0.35
C LEU A 13 6.29 5.63 -0.12
N THR A 14 5.57 5.89 0.97
CA THR A 14 5.07 7.22 1.33
C THR A 14 6.09 8.07 2.09
N ARG A 15 7.16 7.46 2.61
CA ARG A 15 8.22 8.17 3.32
C ARG A 15 8.84 9.25 2.43
N PRO A 16 9.07 10.46 2.95
CA PRO A 16 9.85 11.47 2.24
C PRO A 16 11.30 10.97 2.13
N GLN A 17 11.68 10.52 0.95
CA GLN A 17 13.05 10.12 0.62
C GLN A 17 13.76 11.31 -0.03
N LEU A 18 15.05 11.45 0.23
CA LEU A 18 15.92 12.39 -0.48
C LEU A 18 15.83 12.13 -1.99
N ALA A 19 15.65 13.21 -2.76
CA ALA A 19 15.47 13.15 -4.20
C ALA A 19 16.63 12.37 -4.86
N GLY A 20 16.30 11.31 -5.62
CA GLY A 20 17.26 10.42 -6.26
C GLY A 20 17.39 9.04 -5.62
N SER A 21 16.85 8.83 -4.42
CA SER A 21 16.73 7.50 -3.84
C SER A 21 15.52 6.80 -4.45
N GLY A 22 15.75 5.74 -5.23
CA GLY A 22 14.70 4.90 -5.82
C GLY A 22 13.88 4.15 -4.76
N VAL A 23 13.11 3.17 -5.20
CA VAL A 23 12.47 2.22 -4.28
C VAL A 23 13.60 1.41 -3.60
N PRO A 24 13.62 1.27 -2.26
CA PRO A 24 14.63 0.47 -1.59
C PRO A 24 14.54 -1.00 -2.04
N PRO A 25 15.66 -1.73 -2.16
CA PRO A 25 15.65 -3.13 -2.62
C PRO A 25 14.82 -4.04 -1.70
N ALA A 26 14.76 -3.75 -0.39
CA ALA A 26 13.87 -4.47 0.53
C ALA A 26 12.38 -4.30 0.15
N VAL A 27 12.00 -3.10 -0.30
CA VAL A 27 10.62 -2.82 -0.76
C VAL A 27 10.37 -3.46 -2.11
N GLU A 28 11.38 -3.58 -2.97
CA GLU A 28 11.26 -4.29 -4.25
C GLU A 28 10.96 -5.77 -4.02
N ASP A 29 11.69 -6.44 -3.14
CA ASP A 29 11.44 -7.84 -2.75
C ASP A 29 10.04 -8.01 -2.13
N ASP A 30 9.66 -7.10 -1.23
CA ASP A 30 8.31 -7.09 -0.63
C ASP A 30 7.20 -6.88 -1.69
N LEU A 31 7.44 -6.04 -2.70
CA LEU A 31 6.53 -5.82 -3.82
C LEU A 31 6.43 -7.06 -4.72
N GLU A 32 7.55 -7.71 -5.02
CA GLU A 32 7.58 -8.95 -5.80
C GLU A 32 6.87 -10.09 -5.08
N SER A 33 7.00 -10.17 -3.75
CA SER A 33 6.28 -11.16 -2.92
C SER A 33 4.76 -11.02 -3.02
N ILE A 34 4.24 -9.83 -3.34
CA ILE A 34 2.82 -9.62 -3.62
C ILE A 34 2.53 -9.61 -5.14
N GLY A 35 3.51 -9.86 -6.01
CA GLY A 35 3.34 -9.86 -7.47
C GLY A 35 3.23 -8.46 -8.08
N LEU A 36 3.82 -7.45 -7.44
CA LEU A 36 4.01 -6.12 -8.01
C LEU A 36 5.48 -5.93 -8.39
N SER A 37 5.74 -5.27 -9.51
CA SER A 37 7.11 -4.92 -9.90
C SER A 37 7.33 -3.42 -9.77
N ALA A 38 8.40 -3.04 -9.07
CA ALA A 38 8.89 -1.67 -9.05
C ALA A 38 9.53 -1.24 -10.38
N TYR A 39 9.86 -2.21 -11.26
CA TYR A 39 10.48 -1.96 -12.55
C TYR A 39 9.54 -1.15 -13.45
N ARG A 40 9.97 0.06 -13.85
CA ARG A 40 9.19 1.08 -14.61
C ARG A 40 7.92 1.61 -13.95
N THR A 41 7.47 1.06 -12.83
CA THR A 41 6.26 1.52 -12.15
C THR A 41 6.59 2.71 -11.25
N GLY A 42 5.97 3.85 -11.52
CA GLY A 42 6.17 5.04 -10.68
C GLY A 42 5.71 4.81 -9.24
N ARG A 43 6.40 5.41 -8.26
CA ARG A 43 6.08 5.31 -6.82
C ARG A 43 4.59 5.55 -6.51
N LYS A 44 3.97 6.54 -7.17
CA LYS A 44 2.55 6.86 -7.01
C LYS A 44 1.64 5.68 -7.42
N GLU A 45 1.99 4.99 -8.50
CA GLU A 45 1.22 3.83 -8.96
C GLU A 45 1.43 2.62 -8.05
N LEU A 46 2.66 2.39 -7.56
CA LEU A 46 2.92 1.37 -6.54
C LEU A 46 2.08 1.61 -5.28
N VAL A 47 2.04 2.85 -4.78
CA VAL A 47 1.19 3.24 -3.65
C VAL A 47 -0.28 2.93 -3.93
N GLN A 48 -0.80 3.27 -5.12
CA GLN A 48 -2.19 2.99 -5.50
C GLN A 48 -2.49 1.48 -5.54
N ARG A 49 -1.59 0.66 -6.09
CA ARG A 49 -1.77 -0.79 -6.16
C ARG A 49 -1.70 -1.46 -4.78
N VAL A 50 -0.74 -1.07 -3.95
CA VAL A 50 -0.61 -1.58 -2.58
C VAL A 50 -1.81 -1.14 -1.73
N TRP A 51 -2.25 0.12 -1.86
CA TRP A 51 -3.45 0.61 -1.19
C TRP A 51 -4.73 -0.11 -1.66
N GLY A 52 -4.84 -0.41 -2.95
CA GLY A 52 -5.94 -1.17 -3.54
C GLY A 52 -6.07 -2.59 -2.96
N ARG A 53 -4.95 -3.23 -2.59
CA ARG A 53 -4.95 -4.51 -1.86
C ARG A 53 -5.17 -4.37 -0.36
N LYS A 54 -4.65 -3.30 0.26
CA LYS A 54 -4.85 -3.06 1.70
C LYS A 54 -6.31 -2.71 2.04
N ARG A 55 -6.99 -1.91 1.20
CA ARG A 55 -8.39 -1.49 1.41
C ARG A 55 -9.38 -2.63 1.69
N PRO A 56 -9.49 -3.69 0.87
CA PRO A 56 -10.44 -4.76 1.12
C PRO A 56 -10.08 -5.57 2.38
N LEU A 57 -8.80 -5.72 2.69
CA LEU A 57 -8.33 -6.38 3.91
C LEU A 57 -8.66 -5.56 5.16
N LEU A 58 -8.50 -4.24 5.11
CA LEU A 58 -8.95 -3.33 6.17
C LEU A 58 -10.46 -3.40 6.35
N ARG A 59 -11.23 -3.33 5.25
CA ARG A 59 -12.69 -3.43 5.28
C ARG A 59 -13.20 -4.77 5.81
N SER A 60 -12.43 -5.84 5.65
CA SER A 60 -12.77 -7.16 6.22
C SER A 60 -12.39 -7.26 7.70
N LEU A 61 -11.45 -6.42 8.16
CA LEU A 61 -11.03 -6.32 9.56
C LEU A 61 -11.91 -5.34 10.35
N GLU A 62 -12.52 -4.37 9.69
CA GLU A 62 -13.57 -3.50 10.22
C GLU A 62 -14.90 -4.25 10.12
N PRO A 63 -15.41 -4.87 11.21
CA PRO A 63 -16.79 -5.29 11.23
C PRO A 63 -17.64 -4.02 11.20
N ASP A 64 -18.21 -3.72 10.03
CA ASP A 64 -19.44 -2.93 9.86
C ASP A 64 -19.62 -1.80 10.89
N ASP A 65 -18.72 -0.80 10.90
CA ASP A 65 -18.98 0.44 11.66
C ASP A 65 -19.55 1.47 10.69
N ASP A 66 -20.88 1.57 10.79
CA ASP A 66 -21.80 2.59 10.34
C ASP A 66 -21.89 2.93 8.83
N PRO A 67 -23.01 2.60 8.16
CA PRO A 67 -23.36 3.32 6.94
C PRO A 67 -23.57 4.79 7.33
N ILE A 68 -22.66 5.67 6.89
CA ILE A 68 -22.86 7.13 6.97
C ILE A 68 -24.24 7.42 6.37
N PRO A 69 -25.26 7.81 7.16
CA PRO A 69 -26.54 8.18 6.58
C PRO A 69 -26.30 9.40 5.70
N PRO A 70 -26.89 9.48 4.49
CA PRO A 70 -26.89 10.74 3.77
C PRO A 70 -27.58 11.75 4.69
N CYS A 71 -26.85 12.78 5.14
CA CYS A 71 -27.48 13.92 5.79
C CYS A 71 -28.55 14.44 4.82
N ALA A 72 -29.81 14.21 5.20
CA ALA A 72 -31.00 14.72 4.54
C ALA A 72 -31.21 16.19 4.84
#